data_AF-A8ZPV1-F1
#
_entry.id   AF-A8ZPV1-F1
#
_cell.length_a   1.000
_cell.length_b   1.000
_cell.length_c   1.000
_cell.angle_alpha   90.00
_cell.angle_beta   90.00
_cell.angle_gamma   90.00
#
_symmetry.space_group_name_H-M   'P 1'
#
loop_
_entity.id
_entity.type
_entity.pdbx_description
1 polymer ?
#
loop_
_entity_poly.entity_id
_entity_poly.type
_entity_poly.pdbx_seq_one_letter_code
_entity_poly.pdbx_strand_id
1 'polypeptide(L)'
;MTDAKLRKRTLAAWKYRCALRPWVRTYGYAHVHHTNYKRYGHEWIWLDLLPLSPGSHTFIHQWLGGAKTVTEQNQRGRYPNLLQRLIHAWCRATWLFVRFL
;
A
#
# COMPACT_ATOMS: atom_id res chain seq x y z
N MET A 1 -8.71 14.28 -8.66
CA MET A 1 -7.73 14.58 -7.59
C MET A 1 -6.36 14.17 -8.09
N THR A 2 -5.31 14.97 -7.92
CA THR A 2 -3.97 14.59 -8.40
C THR A 2 -3.37 13.46 -7.56
N ASP A 3 -2.53 12.62 -8.16
CA ASP A 3 -1.83 11.51 -7.48
C ASP A 3 -1.04 11.99 -6.24
N ALA A 4 -0.34 13.13 -6.37
CA ALA A 4 0.35 13.75 -5.24
C ALA A 4 -0.57 14.09 -4.07
N LYS A 5 -1.78 14.62 -4.33
CA LYS A 5 -2.77 14.95 -3.29
C LYS A 5 -3.32 13.70 -2.63
N LEU A 6 -3.57 12.63 -3.40
CA LEU A 6 -4.00 11.34 -2.87
C LEU A 6 -2.95 10.71 -1.96
N ARG A 7 -1.69 10.70 -2.38
CA ARG A 7 -0.57 10.19 -1.58
C ARG A 7 -0.39 10.96 -0.27
N LYS A 8 -0.46 12.29 -0.32
CA LYS A 8 -0.38 13.14 0.88
C LYS A 8 -1.53 12.86 1.86
N ARG A 9 -2.76 12.73 1.36
CA ARG A 9 -3.92 12.37 2.20
C ARG A 9 -3.77 10.98 2.81
N THR A 10 -3.22 10.03 2.05
CA THR A 10 -2.94 8.68 2.55
C THR A 10 -1.95 8.72 3.70
N LEU A 11 -0.79 9.35 3.52
CA LEU A 11 0.20 9.49 4.58
C LEU A 11 -0.36 10.15 5.84
N ALA A 12 -1.12 11.24 5.68
CA ALA A 12 -1.75 11.94 6.79
C ALA A 12 -2.75 11.05 7.54
N ALA A 13 -3.60 10.32 6.80
CA ALA A 13 -4.56 9.40 7.39
C ALA A 13 -3.86 8.31 8.20
N TRP A 14 -2.72 7.81 7.71
CA TRP A 14 -1.88 6.81 8.36
C TRP A 14 -0.91 7.40 9.39
N LYS A 15 -1.05 8.66 9.80
CA LYS A 15 -0.15 9.33 10.76
C LYS A 15 1.34 9.16 10.40
N TYR A 16 1.65 9.09 9.10
CA TYR A 16 2.98 8.81 8.56
C TYR A 16 3.60 7.50 9.09
N ARG A 17 2.79 6.48 9.39
CA ARG A 17 3.23 5.16 9.83
C ARG A 17 3.27 4.17 8.68
N CYS A 18 4.23 3.26 8.73
CA CYS A 18 4.40 2.22 7.73
C CYS A 18 3.37 1.11 7.97
N ALA A 19 2.58 0.76 6.96
CA ALA A 19 1.56 -0.28 7.05
C ALA A 19 2.15 -1.66 7.36
N LEU A 20 3.36 -1.97 6.86
CA LEU A 20 4.02 -3.24 7.17
C LEU A 20 4.62 -3.27 8.57
N ARG A 21 5.10 -2.12 9.06
CA ARG A 21 5.82 -1.96 10.34
C ARG A 21 5.30 -0.70 11.06
N PRO A 22 4.15 -0.76 11.77
CA PRO A 22 3.45 0.43 12.28
C PRO A 22 4.25 1.32 13.23
N TRP A 23 5.27 0.77 13.89
CA TRP A 23 6.20 1.50 14.74
C TRP A 23 7.20 2.36 13.95
N VAL A 24 7.42 2.07 12.66
CA VAL A 24 8.34 2.81 11.78
C VAL A 24 7.59 3.93 11.07
N ARG A 25 8.22 5.11 11.00
CA ARG A 25 7.71 6.22 10.20
C ARG A 25 8.03 6.07 8.72
N THR A 26 7.13 6.55 7.89
CA THR A 26 7.36 6.75 6.46
C THR A 26 7.64 8.22 6.22
N TYR A 27 8.58 8.47 5.31
CA TYR A 27 9.02 9.80 4.93
C TYR A 27 8.98 9.87 3.41
N GLY A 28 8.30 10.87 2.85
CA GLY A 28 8.14 11.06 1.42
C GLY A 28 6.89 10.38 0.82
N TYR A 29 6.22 11.12 -0.05
CA TYR A 29 5.01 10.70 -0.78
C TYR A 29 5.27 9.56 -1.80
N ALA A 30 6.53 9.30 -2.15
CA ALA A 30 6.91 8.30 -3.15
C ALA A 30 6.56 6.86 -2.74
N HIS A 31 6.28 6.60 -1.46
CA HIS A 31 6.16 5.25 -0.93
C HIS A 31 4.73 4.82 -0.56
N VAL A 32 3.72 5.39 -1.24
CA VAL A 32 2.35 4.86 -1.18
C VAL A 32 2.22 3.76 -2.22
N HIS A 33 2.09 2.53 -1.72
CA HIS A 33 1.94 1.33 -2.51
C HIS A 33 0.49 1.10 -2.89
N HIS A 34 0.24 0.90 -4.18
CA HIS A 34 -1.06 0.46 -4.65
C HIS A 34 -1.16 -1.04 -4.50
N THR A 35 -2.11 -1.47 -3.69
CA THR A 35 -2.45 -2.88 -3.60
C THR A 35 -3.09 -3.32 -4.92
N ASN A 36 -4.05 -2.58 -5.45
CA ASN A 36 -4.70 -2.93 -6.71
C ASN A 36 -5.06 -1.67 -7.47
N TYR A 37 -5.34 -1.82 -8.77
CA TYR A 37 -5.68 -0.69 -9.65
C TYR A 37 -7.13 -0.78 -10.15
N LYS A 38 -8.02 -1.53 -9.48
CA LYS A 38 -9.43 -1.65 -9.87
C LYS A 38 -10.18 -0.31 -9.79
N ARG A 39 -9.75 0.58 -8.88
CA ARG A 39 -10.32 1.91 -8.66
C ARG A 39 -9.28 3.00 -8.92
N TYR A 40 -8.44 2.83 -9.93
CA TYR A 40 -7.41 3.82 -10.22
C TYR A 40 -8.05 5.20 -10.48
N GLY A 41 -7.57 6.24 -9.78
CA GLY A 41 -8.15 7.58 -9.75
C GLY A 41 -9.28 7.81 -8.73
N HIS A 42 -9.82 6.74 -8.14
CA HIS A 42 -10.91 6.74 -7.14
C HIS A 42 -10.60 5.83 -5.94
N GLU A 43 -9.32 5.75 -5.58
CA GLU A 43 -8.79 4.80 -4.59
C GLU A 43 -9.29 5.07 -3.17
N TRP A 44 -9.50 4.00 -2.40
CA TRP A 44 -9.79 4.10 -0.97
C TRP A 44 -8.50 4.01 -0.15
N ILE A 45 -8.23 5.06 0.63
CA ILE A 45 -6.96 5.31 1.35
C ILE A 45 -6.50 4.18 2.29
N TRP A 46 -7.42 3.37 2.82
CA TRP A 46 -7.11 2.28 3.76
C TRP A 46 -7.19 0.89 3.13
N LEU A 47 -7.75 0.78 1.92
CA LEU A 47 -7.99 -0.51 1.25
C LEU A 47 -7.08 -0.68 0.04
N ASP A 48 -6.97 0.35 -0.79
CA ASP A 48 -6.21 0.31 -2.03
C ASP A 48 -4.79 0.80 -1.85
N LEU A 49 -4.56 1.68 -0.88
CA LEU A 49 -3.29 2.38 -0.68
C LEU A 49 -2.65 1.98 0.65
N LEU A 50 -1.37 1.63 0.61
CA LEU A 50 -0.59 1.29 1.79
C LEU A 50 0.66 2.18 1.85
N PRO A 51 0.81 3.06 2.83
CA PRO A 51 2.05 3.80 3.00
C PRO A 51 3.11 2.88 3.59
N LEU A 52 4.27 2.84 2.94
CA LEU A 52 5.37 1.99 3.32
C LEU A 52 6.63 2.83 3.55
N SER A 53 7.49 2.40 4.46
CA SER A 53 8.86 2.90 4.49
C SER A 53 9.63 2.45 3.23
N PRO A 54 10.68 3.16 2.78
CA PRO A 54 11.44 2.79 1.58
C PRO A 54 11.84 1.30 1.54
N GLY A 55 12.40 0.78 2.63
CA GLY A 55 12.79 -0.65 2.70
C GLY A 55 11.60 -1.62 2.61
N SER A 56 10.46 -1.28 3.21
CA SER A 56 9.24 -2.10 3.10
C SER A 56 8.64 -2.04 1.70
N HIS A 57 8.71 -0.89 1.03
CA HIS A 57 8.25 -0.75 -0.34
C HIS A 57 9.10 -1.60 -1.29
N THR A 58 10.43 -1.52 -1.17
CA THR A 58 11.36 -2.36 -1.93
C THR A 58 11.13 -3.84 -1.67
N PHE A 59 10.94 -4.24 -0.40
CA PHE A 59 10.65 -5.63 -0.05
C PHE A 59 9.41 -6.17 -0.78
N ILE A 60 8.30 -5.41 -0.79
CA ILE A 60 7.08 -5.85 -1.48
C ILE A 60 7.31 -5.98 -2.99
N HIS A 61 8.00 -5.04 -3.63
CA HIS A 61 8.25 -5.11 -5.07
C HIS A 61 9.21 -6.24 -5.45
N GLN A 62 10.31 -6.41 -4.73
CA GLN A 62 11.35 -7.38 -5.07
C GLN A 62 10.98 -8.82 -4.73
N TRP A 63 10.27 -9.03 -3.61
CA TRP A 63 10.04 -10.39 -3.08
C TRP A 63 8.60 -10.86 -3.27
N LEU A 64 7.65 -9.95 -3.44
CA LEU A 64 6.23 -10.27 -3.55
C LEU A 64 5.61 -9.81 -4.88
N GLY A 65 6.38 -9.12 -5.74
CA GLY A 65 5.95 -8.69 -7.06
C GLY A 65 5.86 -9.85 -8.03
N GLY A 66 4.64 -10.29 -8.35
CA GLY A 66 4.39 -11.36 -9.34
C GLY A 66 3.83 -10.88 -10.69
N ALA A 67 3.46 -9.61 -10.80
CA ALA A 67 3.00 -8.99 -12.03
C ALA A 67 4.00 -7.91 -12.45
N LYS A 68 4.43 -7.93 -13.72
CA LYS A 68 5.42 -7.00 -14.25
C LYS A 68 4.79 -5.65 -14.62
N THR A 69 3.47 -5.61 -14.78
CA THR A 69 2.73 -4.40 -15.16
C THR A 69 1.41 -4.24 -14.40
N VAL A 70 0.95 -2.99 -14.31
CA VAL A 70 -0.38 -2.61 -13.79
C VAL A 70 -1.50 -3.34 -14.55
N THR A 71 -1.37 -3.46 -15.87
CA THR A 71 -2.32 -4.15 -16.75
C THR A 71 -2.46 -5.63 -16.39
N GLU A 72 -1.34 -6.32 -16.18
CA GLU A 72 -1.31 -7.74 -15.79
C GLU A 72 -1.92 -7.94 -14.39
N GLN A 73 -1.65 -7.02 -13.47
CA GLN A 73 -2.22 -7.04 -12.12
C GLN A 73 -3.75 -6.85 -12.13
N ASN A 74 -4.25 -5.99 -13.01
CA ASN A 74 -5.68 -5.78 -13.19
C ASN A 74 -6.37 -6.97 -13.86
N GLN A 75 -5.77 -7.56 -14.90
CA GLN A 75 -6.31 -8.73 -15.59
C GLN A 75 -6.42 -9.95 -14.68
N ARG A 76 -5.45 -10.18 -13.78
CA ARG A 76 -5.49 -11.31 -12.85
C ARG A 76 -6.60 -11.20 -11.79
N GLY A 77 -7.14 -10.00 -11.54
CA GLY A 77 -8.27 -9.76 -10.64
C GLY A 77 -8.03 -10.05 -9.13
N ARG A 78 -7.04 -10.88 -8.80
CA ARG A 78 -6.52 -11.27 -7.48
C ARG A 78 -5.00 -11.47 -7.58
N TYR A 79 -4.27 -11.22 -6.50
CA TYR A 79 -2.85 -11.57 -6.46
C TYR A 79 -2.68 -13.08 -6.55
N PRO A 80 -1.83 -13.58 -7.46
CA PRO A 80 -1.59 -15.02 -7.57
C PRO A 80 -0.85 -15.57 -6.35
N ASN A 81 -0.03 -14.74 -5.68
CA ASN A 81 0.78 -15.15 -4.55
C ASN A 81 0.02 -15.03 -3.22
N LEU A 82 -0.21 -16.15 -2.52
CA LEU A 82 -0.82 -16.19 -1.19
C LEU A 82 -0.06 -15.33 -0.17
N LEU A 83 1.28 -15.34 -0.20
CA LEU A 83 2.10 -14.55 0.71
C LEU A 83 1.87 -13.05 0.50
N GLN A 84 1.77 -12.61 -0.75
CA GLN A 84 1.45 -11.21 -1.08
C GLN A 84 0.05 -10.83 -0.54
N ARG A 85 -0.93 -11.74 -0.62
CA ARG A 85 -2.27 -11.52 -0.07
C ARG A 85 -2.25 -11.38 1.45
N LEU A 86 -1.54 -12.27 2.14
CA LEU A 86 -1.42 -12.25 3.60
C LEU A 86 -0.72 -10.98 4.08
N ILE A 87 0.36 -10.57 3.40
CA ILE A 87 1.08 -9.35 3.74
C ILE A 87 0.22 -8.11 3.50
N HIS A 88 -0.54 -8.04 2.40
CA HIS A 88 -1.47 -6.92 2.22
C HIS A 88 -2.62 -6.94 3.25
N ALA A 89 -3.12 -8.11 3.64
CA ALA A 89 -4.14 -8.21 4.68
C ALA A 89 -3.60 -7.73 6.04
N TRP A 90 -2.39 -8.14 6.41
CA TRP A 90 -1.67 -7.63 7.58
C TRP A 90 -1.52 -6.11 7.51
N CYS A 91 -0.97 -5.59 6.40
CA CYS A 91 -0.80 -4.16 6.21
C CYS A 91 -2.12 -3.38 6.31
N ARG A 92 -3.26 -3.95 5.93
CA ARG A 92 -4.56 -3.30 6.12
C ARG A 92 -5.04 -3.39 7.56
N ALA A 93 -4.81 -4.50 8.25
CA ALA A 93 -5.16 -4.66 9.66
C ALA A 93 -4.40 -3.67 10.55
N THR A 94 -3.14 -3.35 10.21
CA THR A 94 -2.35 -2.36 10.95
C THR A 94 -2.93 -0.95 10.92
N TRP A 95 -3.80 -0.63 9.97
CA TRP A 95 -4.58 0.61 9.96
C TRP A 95 -5.33 0.81 11.29
N LEU A 96 -5.92 -0.26 11.83
CA LEU A 96 -6.64 -0.21 13.09
C LEU A 96 -5.69 0.17 14.24
N PHE A 97 -4.49 -0.39 14.27
CA PHE A 97 -3.48 -0.05 15.28
C PHE A 97 -3.04 1.41 15.19
N VAL A 98 -2.82 1.93 13.98
CA VAL A 98 -2.44 3.34 13.77
C VAL A 98 -3.55 4.31 14.18
N ARG A 99 -4.82 3.91 14.09
CA ARG A 99 -5.94 4.74 14.52
C ARG A 99 -5.91 5.03 16.02
N PHE A 100 -5.45 4.06 16.82
CA PHE A 100 -5.38 4.16 18.29
C PHE A 100 -4.01 4.58 18.86
N LEU A 101 -2.97 4.68 18.02
CA LEU A 101 -1.63 5.22 18.34
C LEU A 101 -1.54 6.73 18.17
#